data_AF-A0A7W7D9G6-F1
#
_entry.id   AF-A0A7W7D9G6-F1
#
_cell.length_a   1.000
_cell.length_b   1.000
_cell.length_c   1.000
_cell.angle_alpha   90.00
_cell.angle_beta   90.00
_cell.angle_gamma   90.00
#
_symmetry.space_group_name_H-M   'P 1'
#
loop_
_entity.id
_entity.type
_entity.pdbx_description
1 polymer ?
#
loop_
_entity_poly.entity_id
_entity_poly.type
_entity_poly.pdbx_seq_one_letter_code
_entity_poly.pdbx_strand_id
1 'polypeptide(L)'
;MDRGPDSPGVLRLVMGMVAAGTALCVSGNHEQKLTRALKGRKVSITHGLEVSLEQLAAEPEEFRREATAFMEGLISHYQLDGGRLVVAHAGLKEAYHGRASGRVRSFALYGDTTGETDEYGLPVRYPWATDYRGRAMVVYGHTPVPEPEWVNNTLCVDTGCVFGGKLTALRYPGREVVSVPAERVWYEPTRPLAAPLRRDPGVLAIGDVQGTRYVETRSGGKVKIREENAAAALEIMSRFAVDPRWLVYLPPTMAPPETSRLDGYLEHPAEAFAEFAAAGVAEVVCEEKHMGSRAVAVLARTPEAAEARFGVTGGACGTVHTRTGRPFFDDPELTGELVAGLRAAVSDAGLWDHLRTDWIVLDCELLPWSAKAEGLIRAQYASVGAAAGAAMPEAVRLLEAAAARGLDVAGPLGRARRRAANAALFRDAYARYCAPVSGLAGIRLAPFQILAVEGRATAAEEPHSWHLETLARLDSPLIAPTRHVFVSPGDERSCAAAAEWWEGLTAAGGEGMVVKPVHPAAGRVQPGVKVRGREYLRIIYGPDYTDAVEALRGRFLGKKRSLALREHALGLEALARLAEGEPLWRVHEPVFAVLALESEPVDPRL
;
A
#
# COMPACT_ATOMS: atom_id res chain seq x y z
N MET A 1 20.45 34.24 15.22
CA MET A 1 20.60 35.70 15.04
C MET A 1 19.37 36.43 15.57
N ASP A 2 19.49 37.71 15.90
CA ASP A 2 18.44 38.66 16.35
C ASP A 2 17.82 38.42 17.73
N ARG A 3 17.67 37.18 18.21
CA ARG A 3 16.82 36.88 19.38
C ARG A 3 17.53 36.17 20.55
N GLY A 4 18.86 36.29 20.64
CA GLY A 4 19.66 35.59 21.65
C GLY A 4 20.69 36.48 22.36
N PRO A 5 21.27 36.00 23.47
CA PRO A 5 22.17 36.80 24.33
C PRO A 5 23.56 37.03 23.73
N ASP A 6 23.98 36.21 22.75
CA ASP A 6 25.35 36.21 22.22
C ASP A 6 25.39 35.82 20.74
N SER A 7 24.91 36.71 19.87
CA SER A 7 25.00 36.51 18.42
C SER A 7 26.45 36.46 17.91
N PRO A 8 27.41 37.27 18.42
CA PRO A 8 28.83 37.15 18.06
C PRO A 8 29.44 35.78 18.39
N GLY A 9 29.13 35.20 19.56
CA GLY A 9 29.57 33.86 19.93
C GLY A 9 29.04 32.77 19.01
N VAL A 10 27.75 32.86 18.63
CA VAL A 10 27.15 31.94 17.63
C VAL A 10 27.86 32.07 16.28
N LEU A 11 28.15 33.29 15.83
CA LEU A 11 28.89 33.51 14.59
C LEU A 11 30.31 32.92 14.67
N ARG A 12 31.06 33.15 15.75
CA ARG A 12 32.38 32.54 15.96
C ARG A 12 32.33 31.01 15.87
N LEU A 13 31.35 30.39 16.54
CA LEU A 13 31.16 28.95 16.53
C LEU A 13 30.87 28.42 15.11
N VAL A 14 29.85 28.97 14.45
CA VAL A 14 29.40 28.48 13.13
C VAL A 14 30.44 28.76 12.06
N MET A 15 31.07 29.94 12.07
CA MET A 15 32.18 30.26 11.17
C MET A 15 33.33 29.27 11.34
N GLY A 16 33.70 28.95 12.60
CA GLY A 16 34.73 27.96 12.90
C GLY A 16 34.38 26.55 12.38
N MET A 17 33.15 26.10 12.59
CA MET A 17 32.68 24.78 12.11
C MET A 17 32.67 24.69 10.57
N VAL A 18 32.25 25.75 9.88
CA VAL A 18 32.26 25.80 8.42
C VAL A 18 33.69 25.84 7.88
N ALA A 19 34.56 26.66 8.48
CA ALA A 19 35.98 26.75 8.09
C ALA A 19 36.73 25.42 8.31
N ALA A 20 36.39 24.69 9.37
CA ALA A 20 36.92 23.36 9.65
C ALA A 20 36.34 22.24 8.75
N GLY A 21 35.33 22.53 7.93
CA GLY A 21 34.67 21.55 7.07
C GLY A 21 33.76 20.58 7.81
N THR A 22 33.42 20.85 9.08
CA THR A 22 32.55 19.98 9.90
C THR A 22 31.08 20.40 9.85
N ALA A 23 30.74 21.50 9.17
CA ALA A 23 29.37 21.95 9.00
C ALA A 23 29.15 22.65 7.65
N LEU A 24 27.90 22.59 7.18
CA LEU A 24 27.38 23.45 6.13
C LEU A 24 26.37 24.41 6.76
N CYS A 25 26.44 25.69 6.38
CA CYS A 25 25.52 26.71 6.88
C CYS A 25 24.65 27.24 5.73
N VAL A 26 23.34 27.28 5.95
CA VAL A 26 22.36 27.80 4.99
C VAL A 26 22.00 29.23 5.35
N SER A 27 21.82 30.08 4.34
CA SER A 27 21.37 31.46 4.54
C SER A 27 19.94 31.47 5.05
N GLY A 28 19.66 32.24 6.11
CA GLY A 28 18.32 32.61 6.54
C GLY A 28 17.97 34.06 6.20
N ASN A 29 16.71 34.43 6.41
CA ASN A 29 16.23 35.80 6.18
C ASN A 29 16.82 36.80 7.19
N HIS A 30 17.15 36.35 8.41
CA HIS A 30 17.73 37.16 9.46
C HIS A 30 19.18 37.57 9.14
N GLU A 31 20.03 36.62 8.72
CA GLU A 31 21.42 36.88 8.28
C GLU A 31 21.43 37.83 7.06
N GLN A 32 20.49 37.64 6.14
CA GLN A 32 20.35 38.53 4.97
C GLN A 32 19.91 39.95 5.36
N LYS A 33 19.04 40.10 6.37
CA LYS A 33 18.62 41.42 6.87
C LYS A 33 19.76 42.10 7.62
N LEU A 34 20.50 41.36 8.45
CA LEU A 34 21.63 41.86 9.22
C LEU A 34 22.80 42.32 8.32
N THR A 35 23.18 41.53 7.32
CA THR A 35 24.22 41.92 6.35
C THR A 35 23.87 43.21 5.60
N ARG A 36 22.59 43.40 5.23
CA ARG A 36 22.13 44.66 4.64
C ARG A 36 22.30 45.84 5.61
N ALA A 37 21.96 45.65 6.89
CA ALA A 37 22.11 46.68 7.92
C ALA A 37 23.59 47.05 8.13
N LEU A 38 24.47 46.07 8.25
CA LEU A 38 25.91 46.27 8.43
C LEU A 38 26.58 47.01 7.25
N LYS A 39 26.00 46.91 6.04
CA LYS A 39 26.40 47.69 4.85
C LYS A 39 25.82 49.10 4.78
N GLY A 40 25.11 49.54 5.81
CA GLY A 40 24.44 50.84 5.82
C GLY A 40 23.24 50.93 4.88
N ARG A 41 22.68 49.81 4.41
CA ARG A 41 21.43 49.84 3.64
C ARG A 41 20.26 50.12 4.56
N LYS A 42 19.29 50.91 4.09
CA LYS A 42 18.05 51.16 4.82
C LYS A 42 17.25 49.86 4.99
N VAL A 43 17.07 49.43 6.24
CA VAL A 43 16.24 48.29 6.65
C VAL A 43 15.38 48.68 7.85
N SER A 44 14.24 48.02 8.02
CA SER A 44 13.43 48.16 9.24
C SER A 44 14.12 47.45 10.40
N ILE A 45 14.49 48.16 11.46
CA ILE A 45 15.04 47.60 12.68
C ILE A 45 13.86 47.10 13.53
N THR A 46 13.57 45.81 13.39
CA THR A 46 12.44 45.12 14.01
C THR A 46 12.81 43.65 14.16
N HIS A 47 12.06 42.96 15.03
CA HIS A 47 12.17 41.52 15.27
C HIS A 47 13.50 41.08 15.88
N GLY A 48 14.13 41.94 16.71
CA GLY A 48 15.37 41.64 17.43
C GLY A 48 16.65 42.07 16.72
N LEU A 49 16.56 42.63 15.50
CA LEU A 49 17.74 43.08 14.75
C LEU A 49 18.60 44.09 15.53
N GLU A 50 17.95 44.96 16.32
CA GLU A 50 18.57 45.91 17.23
C GLU A 50 19.58 45.25 18.18
N VAL A 51 19.22 44.11 18.77
CA VAL A 51 20.04 43.36 19.73
C VAL A 51 21.32 42.86 19.06
N SER A 52 21.22 42.29 17.86
CA SER A 52 22.38 41.81 17.11
C SER A 52 23.31 42.95 16.66
N LEU A 53 22.75 44.10 16.28
CA LEU A 53 23.54 45.28 15.90
C LEU A 53 24.31 45.85 17.10
N GLU A 54 23.67 45.93 18.26
CA GLU A 54 24.32 46.38 19.51
C GLU A 54 25.45 45.43 19.93
N GLN A 55 25.18 44.11 19.93
CA GLN A 55 26.19 43.09 20.25
C GLN A 55 27.38 43.15 19.29
N LEU A 56 27.14 43.27 17.98
CA LEU A 56 28.23 43.35 16.99
C LEU A 56 28.96 44.69 17.01
N ALA A 57 28.33 45.78 17.47
CA ALA A 57 29.01 47.07 17.60
C ALA A 57 30.12 47.05 18.66
N ALA A 58 30.01 46.17 19.66
CA ALA A 58 31.01 45.97 20.71
C ALA A 58 32.20 45.10 20.27
N GLU A 59 32.11 44.44 19.10
CA GLU A 59 33.15 43.56 18.58
C GLU A 59 34.19 44.31 17.72
N PRO A 60 35.43 43.79 17.61
CA PRO A 60 36.46 44.37 16.75
C PRO A 60 36.00 44.51 15.29
N GLU A 61 36.45 45.58 14.62
CA GLU A 61 36.11 45.84 13.21
C GLU A 61 36.50 44.67 12.28
N GLU A 62 37.61 44.02 12.57
CA GLU A 62 38.07 42.82 11.86
C GLU A 62 37.03 41.70 11.91
N PHE A 63 36.55 41.33 13.11
CA PHE A 63 35.52 40.31 13.28
C PHE A 63 34.22 40.71 12.59
N ARG A 64 33.80 41.98 12.70
CA ARG A 64 32.58 42.46 12.02
C ARG A 64 32.68 42.31 10.50
N ARG A 65 33.85 42.59 9.92
CA ARG A 65 34.12 42.42 8.49
C ARG A 65 34.07 40.95 8.09
N GLU A 66 34.70 40.07 8.87
CA GLU A 66 34.69 38.62 8.64
C GLU A 66 33.28 38.03 8.74
N ALA A 67 32.53 38.37 9.78
CA ALA A 67 31.16 37.92 9.97
C ALA A 67 30.23 38.40 8.84
N THR A 68 30.42 39.64 8.38
CA THR A 68 29.66 40.20 7.26
C THR A 68 29.96 39.43 5.96
N ALA A 69 31.25 39.20 5.66
CA ALA A 69 31.67 38.43 4.50
C ALA A 69 31.16 36.97 4.54
N PHE A 70 31.22 36.34 5.72
CA PHE A 70 30.70 34.99 5.92
C PHE A 70 29.19 34.90 5.61
N MET A 71 28.38 35.76 6.24
CA MET A 71 26.93 35.76 6.05
C MET A 71 26.51 36.06 4.60
N GLU A 72 27.27 36.88 3.87
CA GLU A 72 27.05 37.14 2.45
C GLU A 72 27.34 35.93 1.56
N GLY A 73 28.37 35.16 1.91
CA GLY A 73 28.78 33.95 1.20
C GLY A 73 27.82 32.78 1.38
N LEU A 74 26.85 32.86 2.30
CA LEU A 74 25.94 31.76 2.58
C LEU A 74 25.05 31.41 1.38
N ILE A 75 25.02 30.11 1.10
CA ILE A 75 24.19 29.50 0.05
C ILE A 75 22.73 29.44 0.53
N SER A 76 21.79 29.71 -0.37
CA SER A 76 20.36 29.76 0.00
C SER A 76 19.74 28.40 0.28
N HIS A 77 20.28 27.34 -0.32
CA HIS A 77 19.87 25.96 -0.09
C HIS A 77 20.98 24.99 -0.55
N TYR A 78 21.02 23.82 0.05
CA TYR A 78 21.87 22.72 -0.39
C TYR A 78 21.02 21.60 -0.97
N GLN A 79 21.54 20.96 -2.02
CA GLN A 79 21.05 19.67 -2.49
C GLN A 79 22.15 18.64 -2.26
N LEU A 80 21.88 17.69 -1.39
CA LEU A 80 22.82 16.71 -0.85
C LEU A 80 22.39 15.30 -1.25
N ASP A 81 23.28 14.34 -1.00
CA ASP A 81 23.06 12.90 -1.18
C ASP A 81 22.50 12.53 -2.57
N GLY A 82 23.14 13.02 -3.64
CA GLY A 82 22.71 12.76 -5.01
C GLY A 82 21.33 13.32 -5.36
N GLY A 83 20.84 14.32 -4.61
CA GLY A 83 19.52 14.91 -4.81
C GLY A 83 18.44 14.36 -3.89
N ARG A 84 18.76 13.45 -2.97
CA ARG A 84 17.79 12.87 -2.02
C ARG A 84 17.51 13.75 -0.81
N LEU A 85 18.36 14.73 -0.51
CA LEU A 85 18.18 15.65 0.61
C LEU A 85 18.30 17.10 0.14
N VAL A 86 17.34 17.94 0.49
CA VAL A 86 17.36 19.39 0.27
C VAL A 86 17.26 20.09 1.62
N VAL A 87 18.18 21.00 1.89
CA VAL A 87 18.20 21.80 3.13
C VAL A 87 18.08 23.27 2.77
N ALA A 88 17.04 23.94 3.28
CA ALA A 88 16.76 25.36 3.03
C ALA A 88 16.16 26.00 4.27
N HIS A 89 16.34 27.30 4.49
CA HIS A 89 15.81 27.96 5.68
C HIS A 89 14.26 27.90 5.74
N ALA A 90 13.56 28.41 4.73
CA ALA A 90 12.10 28.37 4.64
C ALA A 90 11.54 27.20 3.83
N GLY A 91 12.42 26.31 3.36
CA GLY A 91 12.09 25.16 2.52
C GLY A 91 12.14 25.47 1.01
N LEU A 92 11.84 24.46 0.19
CA LEU A 92 12.00 24.56 -1.26
C LEU A 92 11.12 23.58 -2.05
N LYS A 93 10.29 24.10 -2.96
CA LYS A 93 9.50 23.31 -3.91
C LYS A 93 10.40 22.53 -4.88
N GLU A 94 9.97 21.35 -5.31
CA GLU A 94 10.72 20.46 -6.22
C GLU A 94 11.17 21.16 -7.51
N ALA A 95 10.30 22.00 -8.10
CA ALA A 95 10.60 22.75 -9.32
C ALA A 95 11.80 23.72 -9.20
N TYR A 96 12.28 23.98 -7.98
CA TYR A 96 13.43 24.83 -7.70
C TYR A 96 14.69 24.04 -7.31
N HIS A 97 14.60 22.72 -7.17
CA HIS A 97 15.74 21.89 -6.82
C HIS A 97 16.80 21.95 -7.94
N GLY A 98 18.07 22.10 -7.55
CA GLY A 98 19.19 22.24 -8.49
C GLY A 98 19.23 23.54 -9.28
N ARG A 99 18.41 24.55 -8.94
CA ARG A 99 18.35 25.84 -9.66
C ARG A 99 18.87 26.99 -8.80
N ALA A 100 19.61 27.91 -9.42
CA ALA A 100 20.06 29.14 -8.78
C ALA A 100 19.47 30.36 -9.50
N SER A 101 18.44 30.98 -8.90
CA SER A 101 17.88 32.25 -9.38
C SER A 101 17.44 33.13 -8.20
N GLY A 102 17.23 34.42 -8.45
CA GLY A 102 16.73 35.35 -7.43
C GLY A 102 15.38 34.90 -6.83
N ARG A 103 14.49 34.33 -7.66
CA ARG A 103 13.20 33.76 -7.22
C ARG A 103 13.39 32.55 -6.32
N VAL A 104 14.32 31.64 -6.67
CA VAL A 104 14.64 30.46 -5.86
C VAL A 104 15.23 30.88 -4.51
N ARG A 105 16.17 31.84 -4.51
CA ARG A 105 16.74 32.40 -3.28
C ARG A 105 15.67 33.06 -2.42
N SER A 106 14.76 33.82 -3.01
CA SER A 106 13.65 34.45 -2.27
C SER A 106 12.78 33.40 -1.59
N PHE A 107 12.40 32.34 -2.30
CA PHE A 107 11.59 31.25 -1.73
C PHE A 107 12.31 30.55 -0.58
N ALA A 108 13.60 30.22 -0.75
CA ALA A 108 14.39 29.54 0.26
C ALA A 108 14.56 30.35 1.55
N LEU A 109 14.48 31.68 1.47
CA LEU A 109 14.66 32.59 2.62
C LEU A 109 13.34 33.00 3.28
N TYR A 110 12.28 33.19 2.50
CA TYR A 110 11.05 33.81 2.98
C TYR A 110 9.81 32.91 2.87
N GLY A 111 9.92 31.77 2.17
CA GLY A 111 8.79 30.91 1.82
C GLY A 111 7.92 31.48 0.69
N ASP A 112 6.71 30.94 0.54
CA ASP A 112 5.74 31.35 -0.47
C ASP A 112 4.72 32.34 0.12
N THR A 113 5.01 33.63 0.06
CA THR A 113 4.15 34.67 0.66
C THR A 113 2.92 34.97 -0.19
N THR A 114 1.74 35.10 0.44
CA THR A 114 0.50 35.52 -0.25
C THR A 114 0.47 37.02 -0.57
N GLY A 115 1.29 37.81 0.12
CA GLY A 115 1.27 39.27 0.08
C GLY A 115 0.42 39.91 1.18
N GLU A 116 -0.30 39.11 1.96
CA GLU A 116 -1.13 39.54 3.09
C GLU A 116 -0.36 39.44 4.42
N THR A 117 -0.84 40.14 5.45
CA THR A 117 -0.34 40.06 6.84
C THR A 117 -1.42 39.54 7.76
N ASP A 118 -1.06 38.69 8.72
CA ASP A 118 -1.98 38.16 9.73
C ASP A 118 -2.30 39.18 10.84
N GLU A 119 -3.14 38.79 11.80
CA GLU A 119 -3.55 39.61 12.95
C GLU A 119 -2.37 40.02 13.86
N TYR A 120 -1.22 39.35 13.74
CA TYR A 120 0.02 39.65 14.47
C TYR A 120 1.00 40.49 13.63
N GLY A 121 0.61 40.93 12.43
CA GLY A 121 1.43 41.72 11.51
C GLY A 121 2.51 40.91 10.77
N LEU A 122 2.43 39.58 10.77
CA LEU A 122 3.39 38.70 10.11
C LEU A 122 2.89 38.28 8.70
N PRO A 123 3.78 38.07 7.71
CA PRO A 123 3.36 37.66 6.37
C PRO A 123 2.64 36.31 6.35
N VAL A 124 1.46 36.27 5.73
CA VAL A 124 0.73 35.02 5.45
C VAL A 124 1.45 34.27 4.32
N ARG A 125 1.55 32.94 4.46
CA ARG A 125 2.28 32.07 3.53
C ARG A 125 1.45 30.88 3.09
N TYR A 126 1.58 30.49 1.83
CA TYR A 126 0.98 29.26 1.33
C TYR A 126 1.66 28.03 1.96
N PRO A 127 0.90 26.98 2.31
CA PRO A 127 1.42 25.76 2.94
C PRO A 127 2.09 24.85 1.92
N TRP A 128 3.17 25.32 1.28
CA TRP A 128 3.82 24.62 0.16
C TRP A 128 4.24 23.17 0.47
N ALA A 129 4.54 22.86 1.74
CA ALA A 129 4.85 21.52 2.22
C ALA A 129 3.69 20.52 2.01
N THR A 130 2.45 20.97 2.15
CA THR A 130 1.24 20.17 1.88
C THR A 130 1.08 19.87 0.39
N ASP A 131 1.58 20.74 -0.48
CA ASP A 131 1.54 20.54 -1.94
C ASP A 131 2.80 19.88 -2.48
N TYR A 132 3.81 19.64 -1.65
CA TYR A 132 5.07 19.06 -2.08
C TYR A 132 4.88 17.59 -2.49
N ARG A 133 5.42 17.23 -3.64
CA ARG A 133 5.36 15.88 -4.24
C ARG A 133 6.71 15.39 -4.74
N GLY A 134 7.79 16.05 -4.31
CA GLY A 134 9.13 15.73 -4.77
C GLY A 134 9.75 14.53 -4.07
N ARG A 135 10.67 13.86 -4.76
CA ARG A 135 11.38 12.68 -4.23
C ARG A 135 12.34 13.03 -3.10
N ALA A 136 12.95 14.21 -3.14
CA ALA A 136 13.92 14.62 -2.14
C ALA A 136 13.23 14.89 -0.80
N MET A 137 13.88 14.49 0.28
CA MET A 137 13.55 14.92 1.63
C MET A 137 13.90 16.40 1.78
N VAL A 138 12.94 17.25 2.19
CA VAL A 138 13.21 18.69 2.38
C VAL A 138 13.19 19.05 3.86
N VAL A 139 14.34 19.43 4.40
CA VAL A 139 14.49 19.85 5.81
C VAL A 139 14.60 21.37 5.87
N TYR A 140 13.80 21.99 6.72
CA TYR A 140 13.73 23.44 6.84
C TYR A 140 13.39 23.92 8.25
N GLY A 141 13.52 25.22 8.50
CA GLY A 141 13.25 25.84 9.80
C GLY A 141 13.17 27.36 9.70
N HIS A 142 11.94 27.89 9.62
CA HIS A 142 11.66 29.32 9.40
C HIS A 142 10.45 29.81 10.18
N THR A 143 9.38 29.01 10.20
CA THR A 143 8.19 29.26 11.00
C THR A 143 8.15 28.19 12.09
N PRO A 144 8.33 28.57 13.37
CA PRO A 144 8.34 27.63 14.47
C PRO A 144 7.08 26.77 14.55
N VAL A 145 7.25 25.48 14.84
CA VAL A 145 6.18 24.52 15.14
C VAL A 145 6.37 23.92 16.54
N PRO A 146 5.33 23.48 17.26
CA PRO A 146 5.51 22.91 18.61
C PRO A 146 6.33 21.62 18.60
N GLU A 147 6.06 20.74 17.64
CA GLU A 147 6.76 19.48 17.44
C GLU A 147 7.11 19.31 15.96
N PRO A 148 8.23 18.64 15.64
CA PRO A 148 8.63 18.37 14.27
C PRO A 148 7.71 17.31 13.65
N GLU A 149 7.07 17.63 12.54
CA GLU A 149 6.10 16.76 11.87
C GLU A 149 6.52 16.53 10.41
N TRP A 150 6.40 15.27 9.95
CA TRP A 150 6.60 14.91 8.56
C TRP A 150 5.36 15.23 7.73
N VAL A 151 5.51 16.16 6.78
CA VAL A 151 4.46 16.49 5.81
C VAL A 151 4.98 16.26 4.41
N ASN A 152 4.46 15.24 3.73
CA ASN A 152 4.81 14.88 2.35
C ASN A 152 6.33 14.83 2.07
N ASN A 153 7.13 14.20 2.95
CA ASN A 153 8.60 14.12 2.85
C ASN A 153 9.32 15.45 3.10
N THR A 154 8.66 16.40 3.74
CA THR A 154 9.27 17.63 4.26
C THR A 154 9.20 17.63 5.79
N LEU A 155 10.19 18.25 6.43
CA LEU A 155 10.29 18.33 7.89
C LEU A 155 10.70 19.73 8.32
N CYS A 156 9.88 20.37 9.16
CA CYS A 156 10.27 21.58 9.86
C CYS A 156 10.99 21.21 11.16
N VAL A 157 12.27 21.57 11.28
CA VAL A 157 13.08 21.37 12.51
C VAL A 157 13.14 22.62 13.39
N ASP A 158 12.55 23.73 12.96
CA ASP A 158 12.39 24.90 13.83
C ASP A 158 11.25 24.65 14.82
N THR A 159 11.63 24.21 16.00
CA THR A 159 10.72 23.98 17.13
C THR A 159 10.74 25.11 18.15
N GLY A 160 11.09 26.32 17.71
CA GLY A 160 11.01 27.53 18.54
C GLY A 160 11.93 27.54 19.75
N CYS A 161 13.15 26.96 19.65
CA CYS A 161 14.09 26.90 20.77
C CYS A 161 14.31 28.25 21.46
N VAL A 162 14.39 29.34 20.69
CA VAL A 162 14.59 30.69 21.22
C VAL A 162 13.40 31.20 22.04
N PHE A 163 12.21 30.66 21.77
CA PHE A 163 10.96 30.98 22.44
C PHE A 163 10.62 30.01 23.58
N GLY A 164 11.58 29.18 24.02
CA GLY A 164 11.39 28.20 25.09
C GLY A 164 10.94 26.81 24.63
N GLY A 165 10.92 26.55 23.31
CA GLY A 165 10.64 25.22 22.75
C GLY A 165 11.83 24.27 22.84
N LYS A 166 12.19 23.61 21.73
CA LYS A 166 13.31 22.65 21.68
C LYS A 166 14.32 23.02 20.60
N LEU A 167 15.59 22.67 20.79
CA LEU A 167 16.58 22.59 19.71
C LEU A 167 16.49 21.20 19.09
N THR A 168 16.13 21.15 17.81
CA THR A 168 15.77 19.91 17.12
C THR A 168 16.72 19.63 15.95
N ALA A 169 17.08 18.37 15.77
CA ALA A 169 17.89 17.90 14.65
C ALA A 169 17.32 16.62 14.06
N LEU A 170 17.59 16.42 12.75
CA LEU A 170 17.26 15.21 12.02
C LEU A 170 18.53 14.37 11.81
N ARG A 171 18.50 13.10 12.20
CA ARG A 171 19.53 12.11 11.83
C ARG A 171 19.18 11.49 10.48
N TYR A 172 19.76 12.06 9.43
CA TYR A 172 19.66 11.56 8.06
C TYR A 172 20.63 10.38 7.82
N PRO A 173 20.25 9.33 7.05
CA PRO A 173 18.99 9.14 6.33
C PRO A 173 17.85 8.48 7.14
N GLY A 174 18.12 8.01 8.36
CA GLY A 174 17.20 7.19 9.17
C GLY A 174 15.92 7.88 9.68
N ARG A 175 15.67 9.14 9.32
CA ARG A 175 14.50 9.94 9.69
C ARG A 175 14.25 10.13 11.21
N GLU A 176 15.20 9.72 12.05
CA GLU A 176 15.13 9.88 13.50
C GLU A 176 15.26 11.35 13.88
N VAL A 177 14.30 11.85 14.65
CA VAL A 177 14.31 13.22 15.18
C VAL A 177 14.81 13.21 16.61
N VAL A 178 15.82 14.03 16.90
CA VAL A 178 16.37 14.22 18.23
C VAL A 178 16.20 15.67 18.65
N SER A 179 15.90 15.90 19.93
CA SER A 179 15.67 17.25 20.43
C SER A 179 16.12 17.42 21.87
N VAL A 180 16.56 18.61 22.23
CA VAL A 180 16.82 19.02 23.63
C VAL A 180 15.97 20.25 23.98
N PRO A 181 15.35 20.32 25.17
CA PRO A 181 14.56 21.46 25.58
C PRO A 181 15.43 22.72 25.72
N ALA A 182 14.85 23.89 25.44
CA ALA A 182 15.51 25.15 25.72
C ALA A 182 15.73 25.32 27.23
N GLU A 183 16.87 25.90 27.61
CA GLU A 183 17.17 26.21 29.02
C GLU A 183 16.15 27.18 29.63
N ARG A 184 15.69 28.15 28.82
CA ARG A 184 14.70 29.17 29.17
C ARG A 184 14.10 29.80 27.91
N VAL A 185 13.08 30.62 28.09
CA VAL A 185 12.60 31.56 27.06
C VAL A 185 13.64 32.68 26.90
N TRP A 186 14.30 32.73 25.74
CA TRP A 186 15.31 33.76 25.44
C TRP A 186 14.71 35.01 24.78
N TYR A 187 13.56 34.84 24.11
CA TYR A 187 12.80 35.91 23.48
C TYR A 187 11.32 35.56 23.56
N GLU A 188 10.46 36.54 23.86
CA GLU A 188 9.02 36.30 23.95
C GLU A 188 8.39 36.11 22.55
N PRO A 189 7.64 35.03 22.31
CA PRO A 189 7.05 34.79 20.99
C PRO A 189 5.91 35.77 20.71
N THR A 190 5.96 36.42 19.54
CA THR A 190 4.86 37.28 19.06
C THR A 190 3.57 36.49 18.79
N ARG A 191 3.71 35.21 18.43
CA ARG A 191 2.61 34.26 18.23
C ARG A 191 2.80 33.08 19.18
N PRO A 192 1.78 32.68 19.96
CA PRO A 192 1.86 31.49 20.80
C PRO A 192 2.30 30.28 19.98
N LEU A 193 3.18 29.45 20.53
CA LEU A 193 3.54 28.14 19.97
C LEU A 193 2.36 27.16 20.14
N ALA A 194 1.27 27.43 19.43
CA ALA A 194 0.08 26.59 19.41
C ALA A 194 0.09 25.71 18.15
N ALA A 195 -0.35 24.47 18.28
CA ALA A 195 -0.55 23.58 17.14
C ALA A 195 -1.60 24.23 16.21
N PRO A 196 -1.28 24.53 14.93
CA PRO A 196 -2.30 25.00 14.02
C PRO A 196 -3.31 23.88 13.76
N LEU A 197 -4.60 24.18 13.87
CA LEU A 197 -5.67 23.35 13.31
C LEU A 197 -5.44 23.23 11.80
N ARG A 198 -4.92 22.09 11.34
CA ARG A 198 -4.66 21.83 9.92
C ARG A 198 -5.52 20.69 9.39
N ARG A 199 -5.87 20.86 8.11
CA ARG A 199 -6.70 19.97 7.29
C ARG A 199 -6.00 18.61 7.13
N ASP A 200 -6.78 17.54 7.21
CA ASP A 200 -6.32 16.14 7.20
C ASP A 200 -5.39 15.84 6.00
N PRO A 201 -4.09 15.52 6.23
CA PRO A 201 -3.15 15.10 5.19
C PRO A 201 -3.58 13.84 4.42
N GLY A 202 -4.59 13.12 4.93
CA GLY A 202 -5.12 11.87 4.35
C GLY A 202 -6.01 12.05 3.12
N VAL A 203 -6.30 13.28 2.67
CA VAL A 203 -7.15 13.52 1.49
C VAL A 203 -6.30 13.65 0.23
N LEU A 204 -6.47 12.71 -0.68
CA LEU A 204 -5.83 12.72 -2.00
C LEU A 204 -6.35 13.88 -2.86
N ALA A 205 -5.43 14.59 -3.51
CA ALA A 205 -5.82 15.59 -4.49
C ALA A 205 -6.19 14.91 -5.81
N ILE A 206 -7.22 15.41 -6.51
CA ILE A 206 -7.58 14.91 -7.85
C ILE A 206 -6.38 14.98 -8.83
N GLY A 207 -5.52 15.99 -8.65
CA GLY A 207 -4.28 16.15 -9.39
C GLY A 207 -3.23 15.06 -9.15
N ASP A 208 -3.38 14.23 -8.10
CA ASP A 208 -2.50 13.08 -7.84
C ASP A 208 -2.84 11.88 -8.75
N VAL A 209 -4.07 11.81 -9.29
CA VAL A 209 -4.58 10.66 -10.07
C VAL A 209 -5.00 10.98 -11.50
N GLN A 210 -5.17 12.26 -11.85
CA GLN A 210 -5.61 12.65 -13.20
C GLN A 210 -4.53 12.46 -14.28
N GLY A 211 -4.93 12.11 -15.50
CA GLY A 211 -4.03 11.98 -16.66
C GLY A 211 -3.27 10.64 -16.73
N THR A 212 -2.46 10.47 -17.77
CA THR A 212 -1.58 9.29 -17.91
C THR A 212 -0.46 9.34 -16.86
N ARG A 213 -0.30 8.26 -16.09
CA ARG A 213 0.70 8.15 -15.02
C ARG A 213 1.71 7.05 -15.28
N TYR A 214 2.85 7.16 -14.61
CA TYR A 214 3.87 6.13 -14.61
C TYR A 214 4.36 5.91 -13.19
N VAL A 215 4.16 4.71 -12.67
CA VAL A 215 4.61 4.32 -11.35
C VAL A 215 5.89 3.50 -11.49
N GLU A 216 6.96 3.96 -10.86
CA GLU A 216 8.21 3.19 -10.78
C GLU A 216 8.13 2.21 -9.62
N THR A 217 8.46 0.94 -9.89
CA THR A 217 8.46 -0.16 -8.93
C THR A 217 9.86 -0.77 -8.84
N ARG A 218 10.29 -1.17 -7.64
CA ARG A 218 11.56 -1.86 -7.42
C ARG A 218 11.65 -3.22 -8.14
N SER A 219 10.54 -3.94 -8.24
CA SER A 219 10.48 -5.33 -8.75
C SER A 219 10.03 -5.46 -10.21
N GLY A 220 9.26 -4.50 -10.75
CA GLY A 220 8.64 -4.60 -12.09
C GLY A 220 8.99 -3.46 -13.05
N GLY A 221 9.89 -2.54 -12.66
CA GLY A 221 10.23 -1.36 -13.45
C GLY A 221 9.08 -0.34 -13.51
N LYS A 222 8.95 0.36 -14.64
CA LYS A 222 8.00 1.46 -14.83
C LYS A 222 6.67 0.98 -15.40
N VAL A 223 5.59 1.08 -14.63
CA VAL A 223 4.24 0.69 -15.03
C VAL A 223 3.45 1.90 -15.50
N LYS A 224 2.92 1.84 -16.73
CA LYS A 224 2.08 2.90 -17.31
C LYS A 224 0.60 2.69 -16.93
N ILE A 225 -0.04 3.74 -16.42
CA ILE A 225 -1.47 3.79 -16.13
C ILE A 225 -2.11 4.80 -17.07
N ARG A 226 -3.12 4.35 -17.84
CA ARG A 226 -3.84 5.20 -18.79
C ARG A 226 -4.90 6.02 -18.06
N GLU A 227 -5.22 7.19 -18.60
CA GLU A 227 -6.14 8.14 -17.98
C GLU A 227 -7.54 7.55 -17.78
N GLU A 228 -8.05 6.81 -18.76
CA GLU A 228 -9.37 6.16 -18.70
C GLU A 228 -9.48 5.18 -17.52
N ASN A 229 -8.40 4.47 -17.23
CA ASN A 229 -8.33 3.50 -16.14
C ASN A 229 -8.19 4.20 -14.79
N ALA A 230 -7.40 5.28 -14.72
CA ALA A 230 -7.24 6.08 -13.52
C ALA A 230 -8.57 6.76 -13.11
N ALA A 231 -9.36 7.21 -14.08
CA ALA A 231 -10.69 7.79 -13.83
C ALA A 231 -11.66 6.76 -13.24
N ALA A 232 -11.67 5.52 -13.75
CA ALA A 232 -12.49 4.44 -13.20
C ALA A 232 -12.08 4.09 -11.75
N ALA A 233 -10.78 4.03 -11.47
CA ALA A 233 -10.26 3.79 -10.12
C ALA A 233 -10.67 4.90 -9.14
N LEU A 234 -10.61 6.17 -9.57
CA LEU A 234 -11.01 7.32 -8.73
C LEU A 234 -12.48 7.26 -8.32
N GLU A 235 -13.38 6.83 -9.20
CA GLU A 235 -14.81 6.69 -8.88
C GLU A 235 -15.02 5.68 -7.75
N ILE A 236 -14.37 4.51 -7.86
CA ILE A 236 -14.48 3.45 -6.86
C ILE A 236 -13.93 3.92 -5.51
N MET A 237 -12.78 4.61 -5.51
CA MET A 237 -12.09 5.06 -4.31
C MET A 237 -12.77 6.20 -3.59
N SER A 238 -13.24 7.21 -4.33
CA SER A 238 -13.85 8.39 -3.74
C SER A 238 -15.22 8.12 -3.10
N ARG A 239 -15.91 7.05 -3.52
CA ARG A 239 -17.31 6.80 -3.12
C ARG A 239 -17.50 5.58 -2.24
N PHE A 240 -16.67 4.54 -2.41
CA PHE A 240 -16.99 3.22 -1.86
C PHE A 240 -15.84 2.56 -1.09
N ALA A 241 -14.66 3.18 -1.05
CA ALA A 241 -13.54 2.63 -0.31
C ALA A 241 -13.72 2.73 1.20
N VAL A 242 -12.95 1.93 1.93
CA VAL A 242 -12.60 2.23 3.33
C VAL A 242 -11.89 3.58 3.43
N ASP A 243 -11.72 4.08 4.66
CA ASP A 243 -10.85 5.23 4.91
C ASP A 243 -9.50 5.04 4.17
N PRO A 244 -9.13 5.96 3.25
CA PRO A 244 -7.93 5.80 2.44
C PRO A 244 -6.67 5.55 3.24
N ARG A 245 -6.59 6.02 4.49
CA ARG A 245 -5.45 5.79 5.39
C ARG A 245 -5.20 4.31 5.68
N TRP A 246 -6.25 3.48 5.67
CA TRP A 246 -6.13 2.03 5.80
C TRP A 246 -5.84 1.34 4.46
N LEU A 247 -6.06 2.00 3.33
CA LEU A 247 -5.88 1.41 2.01
C LEU A 247 -4.42 1.44 1.57
N VAL A 248 -3.60 0.63 2.23
CA VAL A 248 -2.15 0.57 2.03
C VAL A 248 -1.70 -0.47 1.01
N TYR A 249 -2.62 -1.34 0.57
CA TYR A 249 -2.36 -2.41 -0.38
C TYR A 249 -3.65 -2.88 -1.06
N LEU A 250 -3.54 -3.25 -2.34
CA LEU A 250 -4.55 -4.02 -3.06
C LEU A 250 -3.91 -5.28 -3.68
N PRO A 251 -4.55 -6.45 -3.53
CA PRO A 251 -4.00 -7.70 -4.02
C PRO A 251 -4.05 -7.78 -5.54
N PRO A 252 -3.05 -8.41 -6.18
CA PRO A 252 -3.03 -8.56 -7.63
C PRO A 252 -4.05 -9.61 -8.09
N THR A 253 -4.41 -9.49 -9.35
CA THR A 253 -5.07 -10.55 -10.10
C THR A 253 -4.16 -11.77 -10.22
N MET A 254 -4.76 -12.96 -10.36
CA MET A 254 -4.03 -14.22 -10.47
C MET A 254 -4.32 -14.89 -11.81
N ALA A 255 -3.29 -15.46 -12.44
CA ALA A 255 -3.41 -16.18 -13.69
C ALA A 255 -3.55 -17.70 -13.47
N PRO A 256 -4.31 -18.41 -14.33
CA PRO A 256 -4.33 -19.87 -14.34
C PRO A 256 -3.12 -20.42 -15.13
N PRO A 257 -2.82 -21.73 -15.05
CA PRO A 257 -1.79 -22.35 -15.87
C PRO A 257 -2.23 -22.37 -17.34
N GLU A 258 -1.26 -22.75 -18.20
CA GLU A 258 -1.57 -23.20 -19.55
C GLU A 258 -2.62 -24.32 -19.53
N THR A 259 -3.39 -24.42 -20.61
CA THR A 259 -4.47 -25.41 -20.70
C THR A 259 -3.90 -26.81 -20.74
N SER A 260 -4.49 -27.72 -19.97
CA SER A 260 -3.95 -29.07 -19.86
C SER A 260 -4.17 -29.88 -21.13
N ARG A 261 -3.18 -30.73 -21.43
CA ARG A 261 -3.26 -31.74 -22.50
C ARG A 261 -3.90 -33.04 -22.05
N LEU A 262 -4.11 -33.23 -20.75
CA LEU A 262 -4.75 -34.42 -20.20
C LEU A 262 -6.24 -34.44 -20.55
N ASP A 263 -6.74 -35.62 -20.91
CA ASP A 263 -8.15 -35.80 -21.26
C ASP A 263 -9.04 -35.47 -20.05
N GLY A 264 -10.14 -34.77 -20.30
CA GLY A 264 -11.10 -34.35 -19.28
C GLY A 264 -10.65 -33.20 -18.36
N TYR A 265 -9.42 -32.68 -18.49
CA TYR A 265 -8.91 -31.54 -17.71
C TYR A 265 -8.70 -30.29 -18.56
N LEU A 266 -9.12 -29.15 -18.02
CA LEU A 266 -8.77 -27.83 -18.56
C LEU A 266 -7.55 -27.25 -17.83
N GLU A 267 -7.42 -27.53 -16.54
CA GLU A 267 -6.31 -27.12 -15.67
C GLU A 267 -5.84 -28.36 -14.91
N HIS A 268 -4.52 -28.54 -14.82
CA HIS A 268 -3.90 -29.63 -14.07
C HIS A 268 -2.57 -29.16 -13.45
N PRO A 269 -2.13 -29.73 -12.31
CA PRO A 269 -0.89 -29.33 -11.63
C PRO A 269 0.36 -29.34 -12.51
N ALA A 270 0.44 -30.30 -13.44
CA ALA A 270 1.60 -30.52 -14.29
C ALA A 270 2.02 -29.27 -15.08
N GLU A 271 1.07 -28.53 -15.65
CA GLU A 271 1.37 -27.33 -16.43
C GLU A 271 1.93 -26.20 -15.56
N ALA A 272 1.47 -26.06 -14.31
CA ALA A 272 2.02 -25.07 -13.38
C ALA A 272 3.45 -25.45 -12.94
N PHE A 273 3.71 -26.72 -12.64
CA PHE A 273 5.06 -27.18 -12.27
C PHE A 273 6.04 -27.04 -13.43
N ALA A 274 5.64 -27.42 -14.64
CA ALA A 274 6.47 -27.24 -15.84
C ALA A 274 6.81 -25.77 -16.09
N GLU A 275 5.87 -24.85 -15.87
CA GLU A 275 6.11 -23.41 -15.97
C GLU A 275 7.19 -22.94 -14.98
N PHE A 276 7.06 -23.30 -13.69
CA PHE A 276 8.04 -22.91 -12.68
C PHE A 276 9.40 -23.56 -12.88
N ALA A 277 9.45 -24.83 -13.30
CA ALA A 277 10.68 -25.52 -13.67
C ALA A 277 11.39 -24.81 -14.84
N ALA A 278 10.64 -24.44 -15.88
CA ALA A 278 11.18 -23.71 -17.04
C ALA A 278 11.68 -22.30 -16.67
N ALA A 279 11.11 -21.69 -15.64
CA ALA A 279 11.56 -20.42 -15.08
C ALA A 279 12.77 -20.55 -14.12
N GLY A 280 13.26 -21.77 -13.88
CA GLY A 280 14.40 -22.02 -12.99
C GLY A 280 14.07 -21.93 -11.50
N VAL A 281 12.80 -22.04 -11.12
CA VAL A 281 12.38 -22.05 -9.71
C VAL A 281 12.66 -23.42 -9.09
N ALA A 282 13.51 -23.44 -8.07
CA ALA A 282 13.95 -24.68 -7.41
C ALA A 282 12.85 -25.34 -6.57
N GLU A 283 12.03 -24.53 -5.90
CA GLU A 283 11.00 -25.00 -4.98
C GLU A 283 9.75 -24.12 -5.06
N VAL A 284 8.58 -24.76 -5.07
CA VAL A 284 7.27 -24.12 -5.02
C VAL A 284 6.46 -24.66 -3.85
N VAL A 285 5.53 -23.86 -3.34
CA VAL A 285 4.51 -24.30 -2.40
C VAL A 285 3.16 -24.37 -3.11
N CYS A 286 2.45 -25.48 -2.90
CA CYS A 286 1.05 -25.64 -3.28
C CYS A 286 0.19 -25.36 -2.06
N GLU A 287 -0.48 -24.23 -2.04
CA GLU A 287 -1.42 -23.87 -0.97
C GLU A 287 -2.87 -24.18 -1.40
N GLU A 288 -3.70 -24.67 -0.49
CA GLU A 288 -5.13 -24.83 -0.73
C GLU A 288 -5.73 -23.49 -1.20
N LYS A 289 -6.42 -23.53 -2.34
CA LYS A 289 -7.18 -22.39 -2.81
C LYS A 289 -8.52 -22.38 -2.09
N HIS A 290 -8.57 -21.64 -1.00
CA HIS A 290 -9.79 -21.39 -0.24
C HIS A 290 -10.85 -20.72 -1.13
N MET A 291 -12.07 -21.25 -1.13
CA MET A 291 -13.17 -20.70 -1.91
C MET A 291 -13.96 -19.70 -1.07
N GLY A 292 -13.55 -18.43 -1.14
CA GLY A 292 -14.11 -17.35 -0.34
C GLY A 292 -14.12 -16.02 -1.06
N SER A 293 -13.76 -14.97 -0.34
CA SER A 293 -13.45 -13.67 -0.93
C SER A 293 -12.16 -13.13 -0.34
N ARG A 294 -11.23 -12.75 -1.22
CA ARG A 294 -9.97 -12.09 -0.86
C ARG A 294 -10.20 -10.90 0.07
N ALA A 295 -9.55 -10.91 1.22
CA ALA A 295 -9.67 -9.92 2.27
C ALA A 295 -8.27 -9.50 2.74
N VAL A 296 -8.02 -8.19 2.76
CA VAL A 296 -6.80 -7.61 3.33
C VAL A 296 -7.16 -7.09 4.71
N ALA A 297 -6.49 -7.59 5.75
CA ALA A 297 -6.68 -7.11 7.12
C ALA A 297 -5.50 -6.21 7.50
N VAL A 298 -5.78 -4.94 7.83
CA VAL A 298 -4.79 -4.00 8.35
C VAL A 298 -5.09 -3.81 9.82
N LEU A 299 -4.15 -4.18 10.69
CA LEU A 299 -4.34 -4.23 12.14
C LEU A 299 -3.26 -3.39 12.82
N ALA A 300 -3.66 -2.62 13.81
CA ALA A 300 -2.77 -1.92 14.73
C ALA A 300 -2.94 -2.48 16.15
N ARG A 301 -1.85 -2.54 16.90
CA ARG A 301 -1.82 -3.06 18.27
C ARG A 301 -2.70 -2.24 19.19
N THR A 302 -2.70 -0.91 19.04
CA THR A 302 -3.52 0.03 19.82
C THR A 302 -4.04 1.17 18.93
N PRO A 303 -5.03 1.97 19.39
CA PRO A 303 -5.45 3.18 18.68
C PRO A 303 -4.31 4.17 18.45
N GLU A 304 -3.41 4.31 19.42
CA GLU A 304 -2.26 5.23 19.34
C GLU A 304 -1.27 4.78 18.26
N ALA A 305 -1.06 3.46 18.13
CA ALA A 305 -0.27 2.91 17.04
C ALA A 305 -0.94 3.14 15.67
N ALA A 306 -2.27 3.05 15.59
CA ALA A 306 -3.01 3.35 14.36
C ALA A 306 -2.88 4.82 13.95
N GLU A 307 -3.03 5.73 14.91
CA GLU A 307 -2.88 7.17 14.71
C GLU A 307 -1.45 7.53 14.30
N ALA A 308 -0.45 7.06 15.05
CA ALA A 308 0.96 7.34 14.76
C ALA A 308 1.38 6.81 13.38
N ARG A 309 0.89 5.64 12.98
CA ARG A 309 1.35 4.96 11.77
C ARG A 309 0.59 5.33 10.50
N PHE A 310 -0.73 5.37 10.60
CA PHE A 310 -1.64 5.54 9.46
C PHE A 310 -2.32 6.91 9.47
N GLY A 311 -2.20 7.68 10.57
CA GLY A 311 -2.89 8.96 10.72
C GLY A 311 -4.39 8.83 10.93
N VAL A 312 -4.88 7.64 11.32
CA VAL A 312 -6.31 7.38 11.52
C VAL A 312 -6.73 7.88 12.89
N THR A 313 -7.71 8.79 12.92
CA THR A 313 -8.28 9.34 14.16
C THR A 313 -9.61 8.66 14.48
N GLY A 314 -10.02 8.67 15.76
CA GLY A 314 -11.32 8.14 16.19
C GLY A 314 -11.29 6.73 16.81
N GLY A 315 -10.13 6.26 17.26
CA GLY A 315 -10.02 5.06 18.10
C GLY A 315 -9.97 3.72 17.35
N ALA A 316 -10.09 3.72 16.02
CA ALA A 316 -10.06 2.51 15.21
C ALA A 316 -8.67 1.84 15.25
N CYS A 317 -8.65 0.52 15.45
CA CYS A 317 -7.41 -0.26 15.51
C CYS A 317 -7.17 -1.11 14.25
N GLY A 318 -7.91 -0.89 13.17
CA GLY A 318 -7.75 -1.64 11.93
C GLY A 318 -8.98 -1.63 11.03
N THR A 319 -8.86 -2.33 9.90
CA THR A 319 -9.96 -2.58 8.96
C THR A 319 -9.76 -3.91 8.23
N VAL A 320 -10.82 -4.39 7.58
CA VAL A 320 -10.76 -5.49 6.61
C VAL A 320 -11.42 -5.04 5.32
N HIS A 321 -10.66 -5.02 4.22
CA HIS A 321 -11.13 -4.56 2.91
C HIS A 321 -11.00 -5.60 1.81
N THR A 322 -11.84 -5.46 0.79
CA THR A 322 -11.88 -6.36 -0.38
C THR A 322 -10.74 -6.04 -1.36
N ARG A 323 -10.59 -6.88 -2.39
CA ARG A 323 -9.66 -6.64 -3.51
C ARG A 323 -9.84 -5.31 -4.26
N THR A 324 -10.96 -4.61 -4.07
CA THR A 324 -11.23 -3.29 -4.66
C THR A 324 -11.22 -2.18 -3.61
N GLY A 325 -10.71 -2.44 -2.40
CA GLY A 325 -10.56 -1.44 -1.34
C GLY A 325 -11.85 -1.05 -0.62
N ARG A 326 -12.95 -1.79 -0.84
CA ARG A 326 -14.24 -1.54 -0.17
C ARG A 326 -14.25 -2.19 1.21
N PRO A 327 -15.02 -1.66 2.18
CA PRO A 327 -15.29 -2.37 3.43
C PRO A 327 -15.78 -3.79 3.12
N PHE A 328 -15.29 -4.78 3.87
CA PHE A 328 -15.74 -6.15 3.64
C PHE A 328 -17.22 -6.31 4.01
N PHE A 329 -17.61 -5.79 5.17
CA PHE A 329 -19.00 -5.67 5.61
C PHE A 329 -19.48 -4.24 5.49
N ASP A 330 -20.76 -4.07 5.16
CA ASP A 330 -21.39 -2.75 5.12
C ASP A 330 -21.70 -2.23 6.53
N ASP A 331 -21.75 -3.15 7.52
CA ASP A 331 -21.92 -2.86 8.94
C ASP A 331 -20.57 -2.55 9.63
N PRO A 332 -20.38 -1.32 10.14
CA PRO A 332 -19.17 -0.93 10.86
C PRO A 332 -18.96 -1.68 12.18
N GLU A 333 -20.04 -2.05 12.90
CA GLU A 333 -19.92 -2.78 14.17
C GLU A 333 -19.36 -4.17 13.92
N LEU A 334 -19.90 -4.86 12.91
CA LEU A 334 -19.41 -6.18 12.49
C LEU A 334 -17.95 -6.14 12.03
N THR A 335 -17.55 -5.07 11.35
CA THR A 335 -16.15 -4.85 10.97
C THR A 335 -15.26 -4.66 12.21
N GLY A 336 -15.73 -3.89 13.20
CA GLY A 336 -15.04 -3.69 14.48
C GLY A 336 -14.85 -4.99 15.26
N GLU A 337 -15.89 -5.82 15.34
CA GLU A 337 -15.82 -7.15 15.97
C GLU A 337 -14.80 -8.06 15.28
N LEU A 338 -14.79 -8.08 13.93
CA LEU A 338 -13.83 -8.89 13.18
C LEU A 338 -12.40 -8.43 13.44
N VAL A 339 -12.16 -7.12 13.38
CA VAL A 339 -10.83 -6.52 13.66
C VAL A 339 -10.40 -6.82 15.09
N ALA A 340 -11.29 -6.74 16.07
CA ALA A 340 -11.00 -7.07 17.46
C ALA A 340 -10.62 -8.56 17.62
N GLY A 341 -11.37 -9.47 17.00
CA GLY A 341 -11.08 -10.91 17.01
C GLY A 341 -9.72 -11.24 16.37
N LEU A 342 -9.39 -10.61 15.25
CA LEU A 342 -8.08 -10.79 14.60
C LEU A 342 -6.94 -10.23 15.45
N ARG A 343 -7.12 -9.05 16.06
CA ARG A 343 -6.13 -8.46 16.97
C ARG A 343 -5.90 -9.34 18.21
N ALA A 344 -6.94 -9.94 18.76
CA ALA A 344 -6.83 -10.90 19.84
C ALA A 344 -5.99 -12.11 19.41
N ALA A 345 -6.32 -12.72 18.27
CA ALA A 345 -5.55 -13.86 17.73
C ALA A 345 -4.06 -13.54 17.50
N VAL A 346 -3.75 -12.34 16.97
CA VAL A 346 -2.36 -11.87 16.79
C VAL A 346 -1.65 -11.66 18.14
N SER A 347 -2.36 -11.13 19.14
CA SER A 347 -1.84 -10.91 20.50
C SER A 347 -1.55 -12.22 21.21
N ASP A 348 -2.50 -13.16 21.17
CA ASP A 348 -2.40 -14.46 21.84
C ASP A 348 -1.29 -15.32 21.23
N ALA A 349 -1.06 -15.20 19.91
CA ALA A 349 0.07 -15.82 19.22
C ALA A 349 1.43 -15.14 19.48
N GLY A 350 1.47 -14.03 20.22
CA GLY A 350 2.68 -13.27 20.52
C GLY A 350 3.33 -12.61 19.31
N LEU A 351 2.57 -12.36 18.22
CA LEU A 351 3.15 -11.92 16.95
C LEU A 351 3.64 -10.47 16.97
N TRP A 352 3.05 -9.59 17.78
CA TRP A 352 3.52 -8.20 17.94
C TRP A 352 4.99 -8.16 18.36
N ASP A 353 5.34 -8.93 19.38
CA ASP A 353 6.69 -8.94 19.94
C ASP A 353 7.65 -9.81 19.11
N HIS A 354 7.16 -10.94 18.57
CA HIS A 354 7.94 -11.80 17.67
C HIS A 354 8.38 -11.05 16.40
N LEU A 355 7.49 -10.24 15.81
CA LEU A 355 7.75 -9.47 14.59
C LEU A 355 8.29 -8.06 14.89
N ARG A 356 8.36 -7.67 16.17
CA ARG A 356 8.78 -6.33 16.64
C ARG A 356 8.00 -5.20 15.96
N THR A 357 6.68 -5.28 16.03
CA THR A 357 5.79 -4.37 15.31
C THR A 357 4.55 -4.00 16.14
N ASP A 358 4.05 -2.80 15.91
CA ASP A 358 2.76 -2.34 16.45
C ASP A 358 1.65 -2.31 15.40
N TRP A 359 1.92 -2.79 14.19
CA TRP A 359 0.92 -2.99 13.13
C TRP A 359 1.30 -4.15 12.21
N ILE A 360 0.29 -4.79 11.61
CA ILE A 360 0.46 -5.91 10.69
C ILE A 360 -0.56 -5.77 9.56
N VAL A 361 -0.10 -6.00 8.33
CA VAL A 361 -0.97 -6.18 7.15
C VAL A 361 -0.99 -7.67 6.79
N LEU A 362 -2.16 -8.28 6.77
CA LEU A 362 -2.38 -9.68 6.40
C LEU A 362 -3.12 -9.79 5.08
N ASP A 363 -2.72 -10.74 4.25
CA ASP A 363 -3.46 -11.15 3.06
C ASP A 363 -4.15 -12.48 3.34
N CYS A 364 -5.48 -12.48 3.19
CA CYS A 364 -6.35 -13.55 3.66
C CYS A 364 -7.46 -13.88 2.66
N GLU A 365 -8.08 -15.04 2.83
CA GLU A 365 -9.36 -15.38 2.22
C GLU A 365 -10.44 -15.44 3.32
N LEU A 366 -11.56 -14.73 3.14
CA LEU A 366 -12.70 -14.82 4.06
C LEU A 366 -13.69 -15.87 3.58
N LEU A 367 -14.06 -16.78 4.49
CA LEU A 367 -14.96 -17.91 4.30
C LEU A 367 -16.24 -17.75 5.14
N PRO A 368 -17.39 -18.29 4.70
CA PRO A 368 -17.65 -18.94 3.42
C PRO A 368 -17.87 -17.91 2.28
N TRP A 369 -17.85 -18.37 1.02
CA TRP A 369 -18.14 -17.51 -0.14
C TRP A 369 -19.51 -16.81 -0.06
N SER A 370 -20.52 -17.48 0.53
CA SER A 370 -21.85 -16.90 0.76
C SER A 370 -21.85 -15.66 1.64
N ALA A 371 -20.83 -15.43 2.48
CA ALA A 371 -20.76 -14.27 3.37
C ALA A 371 -20.76 -12.93 2.63
N LYS A 372 -20.19 -12.88 1.41
CA LYS A 372 -20.19 -11.67 0.57
C LYS A 372 -20.96 -11.82 -0.74
N ALA A 373 -21.09 -13.05 -1.26
CA ALA A 373 -21.58 -13.29 -2.61
C ALA A 373 -23.02 -13.81 -2.70
N GLU A 374 -23.83 -13.74 -1.64
CA GLU A 374 -25.20 -14.32 -1.65
C GLU A 374 -26.05 -13.85 -2.84
N GLY A 375 -26.07 -12.55 -3.13
CA GLY A 375 -26.83 -12.01 -4.26
C GLY A 375 -26.38 -12.57 -5.62
N LEU A 376 -25.07 -12.70 -5.82
CA LEU A 376 -24.49 -13.29 -7.02
C LEU A 376 -24.82 -14.79 -7.12
N ILE A 377 -24.69 -15.53 -6.01
CA ILE A 377 -25.05 -16.95 -5.90
C ILE A 377 -26.50 -17.16 -6.34
N ARG A 378 -27.44 -16.39 -5.78
CA ARG A 378 -28.86 -16.48 -6.09
C ARG A 378 -29.15 -16.14 -7.56
N ALA A 379 -28.62 -15.02 -8.05
CA ALA A 379 -28.98 -14.49 -9.36
C ALA A 379 -28.34 -15.25 -10.54
N GLN A 380 -27.09 -15.72 -10.40
CA GLN A 380 -26.32 -16.28 -11.51
C GLN A 380 -26.15 -17.81 -11.46
N TYR A 381 -26.01 -18.39 -10.26
CA TYR A 381 -25.68 -19.81 -10.14
C TYR A 381 -26.90 -20.64 -9.75
N ALA A 382 -27.59 -20.25 -8.67
CA ALA A 382 -28.79 -20.94 -8.21
C ALA A 382 -29.94 -20.85 -9.22
N SER A 383 -30.05 -19.75 -9.98
CA SER A 383 -31.03 -19.60 -11.05
C SER A 383 -30.83 -20.62 -12.17
N VAL A 384 -29.58 -20.84 -12.62
CA VAL A 384 -29.23 -21.85 -13.63
C VAL A 384 -29.51 -23.26 -13.10
N GLY A 385 -29.09 -23.54 -11.86
CA GLY A 385 -29.35 -24.83 -11.21
C GLY A 385 -30.84 -25.13 -11.06
N ALA A 386 -31.64 -24.14 -10.65
CA ALA A 386 -33.09 -24.26 -10.51
C ALA A 386 -33.80 -24.47 -11.85
N ALA A 387 -33.45 -23.69 -12.87
CA ALA A 387 -34.02 -23.82 -14.21
C ALA A 387 -33.73 -25.20 -14.82
N ALA A 388 -32.48 -25.65 -14.74
CA ALA A 388 -32.09 -26.97 -15.24
C ALA A 388 -32.74 -28.10 -14.42
N GLY A 389 -32.80 -27.96 -13.09
CA GLY A 389 -33.44 -28.92 -12.19
C GLY A 389 -34.94 -29.10 -12.43
N ALA A 390 -35.63 -28.04 -12.88
CA ALA A 390 -37.05 -28.10 -13.24
C ALA A 390 -37.28 -28.66 -14.66
N ALA A 391 -36.50 -28.22 -15.64
CA ALA A 391 -36.77 -28.53 -17.05
C ALA A 391 -36.18 -29.87 -17.51
N MET A 392 -34.98 -30.24 -17.03
CA MET A 392 -34.26 -31.40 -17.56
C MET A 392 -34.93 -32.74 -17.21
N PRO A 393 -35.45 -32.97 -15.99
CA PRO A 393 -36.14 -34.22 -15.67
C PRO A 393 -37.37 -34.45 -16.57
N GLU A 394 -38.12 -33.39 -16.86
CA GLU A 394 -39.30 -33.47 -17.73
C GLU A 394 -38.90 -33.73 -19.20
N ALA A 395 -37.85 -33.09 -19.70
CA ALA A 395 -37.31 -33.38 -21.03
C ALA A 395 -36.86 -34.84 -21.17
N VAL A 396 -36.18 -35.38 -20.16
CA VAL A 396 -35.77 -36.80 -20.12
C VAL A 396 -36.99 -37.70 -20.14
N ARG A 397 -37.99 -37.44 -19.29
CA ARG A 397 -39.24 -38.23 -19.21
C ARG A 397 -39.99 -38.27 -20.54
N LEU A 398 -40.13 -37.12 -21.22
CA LEU A 398 -40.82 -37.02 -22.51
C LEU A 398 -40.07 -37.77 -23.62
N LEU A 399 -38.74 -37.70 -23.63
CA LEU A 399 -37.90 -38.41 -24.60
C LEU A 399 -37.91 -39.92 -24.35
N GLU A 400 -37.94 -40.37 -23.09
CA GLU A 400 -38.13 -41.79 -22.75
C GLU A 400 -39.49 -42.31 -23.22
N ALA A 401 -40.56 -41.52 -23.03
CA ALA A 401 -41.90 -41.87 -23.53
C ALA A 401 -41.98 -41.88 -25.07
N ALA A 402 -41.21 -41.04 -25.76
CA ALA A 402 -41.08 -41.08 -27.22
C ALA A 402 -40.32 -42.33 -27.69
N ALA A 403 -39.21 -42.67 -27.03
CA ALA A 403 -38.43 -43.88 -27.32
C ALA A 403 -39.26 -45.15 -27.11
N ALA A 404 -40.04 -45.22 -26.03
CA ALA A 404 -40.93 -46.36 -25.74
C ALA A 404 -42.03 -46.57 -26.81
N ARG A 405 -42.36 -45.52 -27.58
CA ARG A 405 -43.30 -45.58 -28.71
C ARG A 405 -42.63 -45.93 -30.04
N GLY A 406 -41.33 -46.24 -30.03
CA GLY A 406 -40.55 -46.62 -31.22
C GLY A 406 -40.04 -45.45 -32.06
N LEU A 407 -40.06 -44.21 -31.54
CA LEU A 407 -39.47 -43.05 -32.22
C LEU A 407 -37.95 -43.02 -32.03
N ASP A 408 -37.20 -42.68 -33.08
CA ASP A 408 -35.74 -42.52 -33.00
C ASP A 408 -35.36 -41.21 -32.28
N VAL A 409 -35.17 -41.32 -30.96
CA VAL A 409 -34.78 -40.20 -30.09
C VAL A 409 -33.55 -40.52 -29.23
N ALA A 410 -32.76 -41.53 -29.59
CA ALA A 410 -31.62 -41.99 -28.79
C ALA A 410 -30.57 -40.89 -28.58
N GLY A 411 -30.25 -40.13 -29.63
CA GLY A 411 -29.31 -38.99 -29.56
C GLY A 411 -29.79 -37.87 -28.64
N PRO A 412 -30.99 -37.29 -28.86
CA PRO A 412 -31.59 -36.30 -27.97
C PRO A 412 -31.73 -36.78 -26.52
N LEU A 413 -32.17 -38.02 -26.28
CA LEU A 413 -32.31 -38.59 -24.94
C LEU A 413 -30.96 -38.69 -24.22
N GLY A 414 -29.93 -39.20 -24.91
CA GLY A 414 -28.57 -39.25 -24.36
C GLY A 414 -28.04 -37.87 -23.99
N ARG A 415 -28.28 -36.86 -24.84
CA ARG A 415 -27.91 -35.46 -24.56
C ARG A 415 -28.68 -34.90 -23.36
N ALA A 416 -29.97 -35.15 -23.26
CA ALA A 416 -30.80 -34.67 -22.15
C ALA A 416 -30.35 -35.27 -20.81
N ARG A 417 -30.09 -36.59 -20.76
CA ARG A 417 -29.58 -37.26 -19.56
C ARG A 417 -28.22 -36.70 -19.11
N ARG A 418 -27.29 -36.50 -20.06
CA ARG A 418 -25.98 -35.89 -19.75
C ARG A 418 -26.11 -34.47 -19.17
N ARG A 419 -26.90 -33.60 -19.81
CA ARG A 419 -27.14 -32.23 -19.31
C ARG A 419 -27.81 -32.20 -17.94
N ALA A 420 -28.73 -33.15 -17.68
CA ALA A 420 -29.35 -33.30 -16.35
C ALA A 420 -28.31 -33.66 -15.28
N ALA A 421 -27.43 -34.61 -15.57
CA ALA A 421 -26.34 -35.00 -14.67
C ALA A 421 -25.35 -33.84 -14.43
N ASN A 422 -24.91 -33.16 -15.50
CA ASN A 422 -24.02 -32.01 -15.44
C ASN A 422 -24.61 -30.86 -14.61
N ALA A 423 -25.91 -30.58 -14.75
CA ALA A 423 -26.60 -29.57 -13.96
C ALA A 423 -26.66 -29.92 -12.46
N ALA A 424 -26.84 -31.20 -12.12
CA ALA A 424 -26.78 -31.67 -10.75
C ALA A 424 -25.38 -31.49 -10.15
N LEU A 425 -24.32 -31.88 -10.89
CA LEU A 425 -22.93 -31.69 -10.47
C LEU A 425 -22.57 -30.21 -10.30
N PHE A 426 -23.03 -29.34 -11.21
CA PHE A 426 -22.87 -27.89 -11.09
C PHE A 426 -23.52 -27.34 -9.82
N ARG A 427 -24.76 -27.78 -9.52
CA ARG A 427 -25.46 -27.40 -8.29
C ARG A 427 -24.69 -27.83 -7.04
N ASP A 428 -24.26 -29.09 -7.03
CA ASP A 428 -23.53 -29.66 -5.91
C ASP A 428 -22.16 -28.99 -5.73
N ALA A 429 -21.53 -28.51 -6.81
CA ALA A 429 -20.28 -27.77 -6.76
C ALA A 429 -20.42 -26.42 -6.03
N TYR A 430 -21.36 -25.55 -6.44
CA TYR A 430 -21.49 -24.24 -5.79
C TYR A 430 -22.09 -24.36 -4.37
N ALA A 431 -22.94 -25.35 -4.11
CA ALA A 431 -23.59 -25.53 -2.81
C ALA A 431 -22.59 -25.82 -1.68
N ARG A 432 -21.45 -26.47 -1.99
CA ARG A 432 -20.37 -26.75 -1.02
C ARG A 432 -19.74 -25.49 -0.42
N TYR A 433 -19.86 -24.35 -1.09
CA TYR A 433 -19.27 -23.08 -0.65
C TYR A 433 -20.31 -22.13 -0.04
N CYS A 434 -21.53 -22.62 0.14
CA CYS A 434 -22.64 -21.88 0.74
C CYS A 434 -22.90 -22.40 2.15
N ALA A 435 -22.71 -21.56 3.15
CA ALA A 435 -23.10 -21.83 4.53
C ALA A 435 -23.87 -20.63 5.10
N PRO A 436 -24.82 -20.86 6.04
CA PRO A 436 -25.48 -19.76 6.73
C PRO A 436 -24.47 -18.98 7.57
N VAL A 437 -24.56 -17.65 7.52
CA VAL A 437 -23.78 -16.73 8.35
C VAL A 437 -24.72 -15.81 9.10
N SER A 438 -24.41 -15.50 10.36
CA SER A 438 -25.16 -14.57 11.19
C SER A 438 -24.20 -13.77 12.06
N GLY A 439 -24.05 -12.47 11.77
CA GLY A 439 -22.91 -11.71 12.27
C GLY A 439 -21.60 -12.42 11.89
N LEU A 440 -20.68 -12.59 12.86
CA LEU A 440 -19.44 -13.35 12.67
C LEU A 440 -19.60 -14.86 12.84
N ALA A 441 -20.76 -15.35 13.28
CA ALA A 441 -20.97 -16.78 13.43
C ALA A 441 -20.93 -17.47 12.06
N GLY A 442 -20.02 -18.44 11.92
CA GLY A 442 -19.75 -19.14 10.66
C GLY A 442 -18.69 -18.49 9.77
N ILE A 443 -18.21 -17.29 10.10
CA ILE A 443 -17.11 -16.64 9.38
C ILE A 443 -15.76 -17.19 9.87
N ARG A 444 -14.88 -17.48 8.92
CA ARG A 444 -13.46 -17.75 9.19
C ARG A 444 -12.58 -16.98 8.21
N LEU A 445 -11.38 -16.64 8.65
CA LEU A 445 -10.35 -16.02 7.83
C LEU A 445 -9.22 -17.03 7.65
N ALA A 446 -8.75 -17.21 6.42
CA ALA A 446 -7.58 -18.03 6.11
C ALA A 446 -6.43 -17.11 5.66
N PRO A 447 -5.56 -16.67 6.58
CA PRO A 447 -4.37 -15.92 6.22
C PRO A 447 -3.39 -16.83 5.47
N PHE A 448 -2.73 -16.31 4.44
CA PHE A 448 -1.67 -17.04 3.73
C PHE A 448 -0.39 -16.21 3.55
N GLN A 449 -0.44 -14.88 3.77
CA GLN A 449 0.76 -14.04 3.78
C GLN A 449 0.67 -12.93 4.83
N ILE A 450 1.81 -12.65 5.45
CA ILE A 450 2.04 -11.42 6.21
C ILE A 450 2.68 -10.46 5.22
N LEU A 451 2.00 -9.38 4.86
CA LEU A 451 2.39 -8.51 3.75
C LEU A 451 3.46 -7.49 4.15
N ALA A 452 3.25 -6.82 5.28
CA ALA A 452 4.17 -5.84 5.82
C ALA A 452 3.98 -5.66 7.33
N VAL A 453 5.06 -5.26 7.98
CA VAL A 453 5.16 -4.89 9.40
C VAL A 453 6.10 -3.69 9.53
N GLU A 454 6.30 -3.16 10.74
CA GLU A 454 7.22 -2.04 10.98
C GLU A 454 8.60 -2.29 10.36
N GLY A 455 9.03 -1.39 9.48
CA GLY A 455 10.33 -1.43 8.82
C GLY A 455 10.54 -2.55 7.78
N ARG A 456 9.57 -3.43 7.51
CA ARG A 456 9.75 -4.59 6.62
C ARG A 456 8.55 -4.86 5.71
N ALA A 457 8.82 -5.01 4.41
CA ALA A 457 7.84 -5.47 3.43
C ALA A 457 7.99 -6.99 3.26
N THR A 458 7.50 -7.73 4.26
CA THR A 458 7.73 -9.17 4.38
C THR A 458 7.31 -9.98 3.15
N ALA A 459 6.28 -9.56 2.41
CA ALA A 459 5.89 -10.22 1.15
C ALA A 459 6.96 -10.15 0.03
N ALA A 460 7.89 -9.20 0.09
CA ALA A 460 9.00 -9.08 -0.85
C ALA A 460 10.30 -9.71 -0.33
N GLU A 461 10.40 -9.93 0.99
CA GLU A 461 11.64 -10.28 1.69
C GLU A 461 11.66 -11.75 2.13
N GLU A 462 10.53 -12.27 2.59
CA GLU A 462 10.44 -13.56 3.27
C GLU A 462 9.92 -14.67 2.34
N PRO A 463 10.34 -15.93 2.54
CA PRO A 463 9.80 -17.06 1.80
C PRO A 463 8.39 -17.44 2.30
N HIS A 464 7.62 -18.10 1.43
CA HIS A 464 6.30 -18.65 1.79
C HIS A 464 6.33 -19.63 2.96
N SER A 465 7.42 -20.38 3.15
CA SER A 465 7.61 -21.22 4.33
C SER A 465 7.57 -20.41 5.62
N TRP A 466 8.27 -19.28 5.67
CA TRP A 466 8.25 -18.36 6.81
C TRP A 466 6.85 -17.81 7.09
N HIS A 467 6.12 -17.41 6.04
CA HIS A 467 4.75 -16.92 6.19
C HIS A 467 3.83 -17.97 6.79
N LEU A 468 3.84 -19.19 6.25
CA LEU A 468 2.96 -20.27 6.68
C LEU A 468 3.31 -20.75 8.10
N GLU A 469 4.59 -20.86 8.44
CA GLU A 469 5.06 -21.19 9.79
C GLU A 469 4.68 -20.12 10.82
N THR A 470 4.80 -18.84 10.45
CA THR A 470 4.45 -17.73 11.35
C THR A 470 2.94 -17.64 11.56
N LEU A 471 2.15 -17.79 10.49
CA LEU A 471 0.68 -17.77 10.55
C LEU A 471 0.10 -19.00 11.25
N ALA A 472 0.78 -20.15 11.23
CA ALA A 472 0.37 -21.35 11.96
C ALA A 472 0.36 -21.15 13.50
N ARG A 473 0.97 -20.07 14.02
CA ARG A 473 0.91 -19.68 15.43
C ARG A 473 -0.44 -19.11 15.84
N LEU A 474 -1.27 -18.69 14.88
CA LEU A 474 -2.59 -18.13 15.14
C LEU A 474 -3.57 -19.25 15.51
N ASP A 475 -3.78 -19.46 16.81
CA ASP A 475 -4.78 -20.40 17.33
C ASP A 475 -6.05 -19.64 17.75
N SER A 476 -7.02 -19.59 16.84
CA SER A 476 -8.31 -18.95 17.09
C SER A 476 -9.41 -19.60 16.26
N PRO A 477 -10.64 -19.74 16.77
CA PRO A 477 -11.78 -20.24 15.99
C PRO A 477 -12.04 -19.44 14.71
N LEU A 478 -11.68 -18.15 14.72
CA LEU A 478 -11.79 -17.26 13.57
C LEU A 478 -10.79 -17.59 12.47
N ILE A 479 -9.69 -18.26 12.78
CA ILE A 479 -8.61 -18.55 11.83
C ILE A 479 -8.79 -19.96 11.26
N ALA A 480 -8.80 -20.05 9.93
CA ALA A 480 -8.74 -21.30 9.19
C ALA A 480 -7.30 -21.56 8.74
N PRO A 481 -6.74 -22.77 8.98
CA PRO A 481 -5.41 -23.11 8.52
C PRO A 481 -5.40 -23.29 7.00
N THR A 482 -4.27 -22.95 6.37
CA THR A 482 -4.04 -23.20 4.95
C THR A 482 -3.23 -24.48 4.78
N ARG A 483 -3.90 -25.55 4.33
CA ARG A 483 -3.23 -26.80 3.98
C ARG A 483 -2.27 -26.54 2.82
N HIS A 484 -1.07 -27.10 2.88
CA HIS A 484 -0.06 -26.88 1.86
C HIS A 484 0.93 -28.04 1.76
N VAL A 485 1.61 -28.13 0.62
CA VAL A 485 2.73 -29.06 0.37
C VAL A 485 3.83 -28.35 -0.41
N PHE A 486 5.10 -28.68 -0.12
CA PHE A 486 6.25 -28.18 -0.86
C PHE A 486 6.62 -29.14 -1.99
N VAL A 487 7.02 -28.58 -3.13
CA VAL A 487 7.26 -29.31 -4.37
C VAL A 487 8.55 -28.83 -5.00
N SER A 488 9.39 -29.77 -5.42
CA SER A 488 10.54 -29.50 -6.29
C SER A 488 10.11 -29.70 -7.75
N PRO A 489 9.90 -28.64 -8.56
CA PRO A 489 9.34 -28.78 -9.91
C PRO A 489 10.19 -29.60 -10.88
N GLY A 490 11.48 -29.80 -10.58
CA GLY A 490 12.39 -30.64 -11.35
C GLY A 490 12.40 -32.12 -10.95
N ASP A 491 11.69 -32.52 -9.90
CA ASP A 491 11.56 -33.91 -9.45
C ASP A 491 10.17 -34.46 -9.77
N GLU A 492 10.11 -35.41 -10.71
CA GLU A 492 8.88 -36.07 -11.14
C GLU A 492 8.11 -36.72 -9.98
N ARG A 493 8.81 -37.28 -8.98
CA ARG A 493 8.16 -37.91 -7.82
C ARG A 493 7.50 -36.87 -6.92
N SER A 494 8.19 -35.76 -6.69
CA SER A 494 7.65 -34.62 -5.93
C SER A 494 6.41 -34.05 -6.62
N CYS A 495 6.47 -33.85 -7.95
CA CYS A 495 5.32 -33.38 -8.73
C CYS A 495 4.14 -34.36 -8.70
N ALA A 496 4.39 -35.66 -8.81
CA ALA A 496 3.34 -36.69 -8.75
C ALA A 496 2.64 -36.72 -7.39
N ALA A 497 3.38 -36.66 -6.28
CA ALA A 497 2.81 -36.64 -4.94
C ALA A 497 1.94 -35.38 -4.71
N ALA A 498 2.37 -34.23 -5.22
CA ALA A 498 1.59 -32.99 -5.13
C ALA A 498 0.32 -33.02 -6.01
N ALA A 499 0.38 -33.68 -7.18
CA ALA A 499 -0.79 -33.89 -8.02
C ALA A 499 -1.82 -34.80 -7.32
N GLU A 500 -1.39 -35.90 -6.69
CA GLU A 500 -2.26 -36.78 -5.89
C GLU A 500 -2.90 -36.03 -4.72
N TRP A 501 -2.14 -35.18 -4.02
CA TRP A 501 -2.68 -34.31 -2.97
C TRP A 501 -3.77 -33.37 -3.51
N TRP A 502 -3.54 -32.76 -4.68
CA TRP A 502 -4.52 -31.89 -5.34
C TRP A 502 -5.78 -32.65 -5.79
N GLU A 503 -5.63 -33.88 -6.30
CA GLU A 503 -6.76 -34.74 -6.66
C GLU A 503 -7.60 -35.08 -5.44
N GLY A 504 -6.97 -35.45 -4.32
CA GLY A 504 -7.65 -35.70 -3.05
C GLY A 504 -8.38 -34.46 -2.52
N LEU A 505 -7.71 -33.30 -2.56
CA LEU A 505 -8.28 -32.02 -2.15
C LEU A 505 -9.53 -31.65 -2.96
N THR A 506 -9.44 -31.76 -4.29
CA THR A 506 -10.54 -31.38 -5.20
C THR A 506 -11.67 -32.40 -5.20
N ALA A 507 -11.40 -33.69 -5.03
CA ALA A 507 -12.41 -34.72 -4.85
C ALA A 507 -13.21 -34.53 -3.55
N ALA A 508 -12.57 -34.06 -2.48
CA ALA A 508 -13.22 -33.68 -1.24
C ALA A 508 -14.07 -32.38 -1.35
N GLY A 509 -14.02 -31.67 -2.49
CA GLY A 509 -14.78 -30.46 -2.74
C GLY A 509 -14.01 -29.15 -2.58
N GLY A 510 -12.69 -29.20 -2.38
CA GLY A 510 -11.84 -28.01 -2.45
C GLY A 510 -11.88 -27.39 -3.86
N GLU A 511 -11.73 -26.06 -3.96
CA GLU A 511 -11.67 -25.39 -5.27
C GLU A 511 -10.45 -25.85 -6.07
N GLY A 512 -9.31 -26.06 -5.42
CA GLY A 512 -8.03 -26.40 -6.04
C GLY A 512 -6.88 -25.89 -5.21
N MET A 513 -5.79 -25.50 -5.87
CA MET A 513 -4.61 -24.95 -5.20
C MET A 513 -4.07 -23.71 -5.90
N VAL A 514 -3.21 -22.97 -5.19
CA VAL A 514 -2.35 -21.94 -5.76
C VAL A 514 -0.91 -22.39 -5.62
N VAL A 515 -0.20 -22.51 -6.75
CA VAL A 515 1.22 -22.84 -6.79
C VAL A 515 2.02 -21.54 -6.79
N LYS A 516 2.93 -21.38 -5.82
CA LYS A 516 3.71 -20.16 -5.64
C LYS A 516 5.20 -20.50 -5.49
N PRO A 517 6.13 -19.69 -6.01
CA PRO A 517 7.55 -19.88 -5.70
C PRO A 517 7.78 -19.71 -4.20
N VAL A 518 8.56 -20.60 -3.56
CA VAL A 518 8.80 -20.51 -2.11
C VAL A 518 9.54 -19.22 -1.77
N HIS A 519 10.57 -18.88 -2.56
CA HIS A 519 11.32 -17.65 -2.40
C HIS A 519 10.80 -16.57 -3.35
N PRO A 520 10.86 -15.28 -2.97
CA PRO A 520 10.60 -14.17 -3.88
C PRO A 520 11.41 -14.34 -5.17
N ALA A 521 10.73 -14.50 -6.30
CA ALA A 521 11.35 -14.77 -7.59
C ALA A 521 11.59 -13.45 -8.35
N ALA A 522 12.80 -13.28 -8.88
CA ALA A 522 13.13 -12.15 -9.75
C ALA A 522 12.69 -12.40 -11.20
N GLY A 523 12.43 -11.33 -11.95
CA GLY A 523 12.13 -11.40 -13.38
C GLY A 523 10.65 -11.64 -13.69
N ARG A 524 10.36 -12.35 -14.78
CA ARG A 524 8.99 -12.56 -15.29
C ARG A 524 8.35 -13.87 -14.78
N VAL A 525 8.54 -14.16 -13.50
CA VAL A 525 7.97 -15.34 -12.84
C VAL A 525 6.62 -14.96 -12.23
N GLN A 526 5.58 -15.78 -12.43
CA GLN A 526 4.28 -15.50 -11.82
C GLN A 526 4.36 -15.62 -10.30
N PRO A 527 3.75 -14.70 -9.53
CA PRO A 527 3.75 -14.78 -8.06
C PRO A 527 2.85 -15.90 -7.53
N GLY A 528 1.94 -16.38 -8.35
CA GLY A 528 1.08 -17.51 -8.05
C GLY A 528 0.27 -17.93 -9.27
N VAL A 529 0.13 -19.25 -9.44
CA VAL A 529 -0.65 -19.87 -10.51
C VAL A 529 -1.77 -20.70 -9.88
N LYS A 530 -3.03 -20.34 -10.14
CA LYS A 530 -4.19 -21.09 -9.63
C LYS A 530 -4.48 -22.30 -10.49
N VAL A 531 -4.55 -23.48 -9.88
CA VAL A 531 -4.90 -24.74 -10.54
C VAL A 531 -6.20 -25.24 -9.94
N ARG A 532 -7.31 -25.05 -10.66
CA ARG A 532 -8.65 -25.30 -10.15
C ARG A 532 -9.13 -26.70 -10.53
N GLY A 533 -9.83 -27.34 -9.60
CA GLY A 533 -10.41 -28.67 -9.74
C GLY A 533 -11.46 -28.73 -10.85
N ARG A 534 -11.57 -29.91 -11.45
CA ARG A 534 -12.51 -30.18 -12.54
C ARG A 534 -13.96 -29.83 -12.18
N GLU A 535 -14.44 -30.30 -11.03
CA GLU A 535 -15.82 -30.04 -10.63
C GLU A 535 -16.06 -28.55 -10.26
N TYR A 536 -15.06 -27.88 -9.69
CA TYR A 536 -15.12 -26.44 -9.44
C TYR A 536 -15.29 -25.64 -10.75
N LEU A 537 -14.55 -26.01 -11.80
CA LEU A 537 -14.59 -25.29 -13.07
C LEU A 537 -15.97 -25.31 -13.76
N ARG A 538 -16.91 -26.17 -13.34
CA ARG A 538 -18.32 -26.07 -13.76
C ARG A 538 -18.95 -24.75 -13.36
N ILE A 539 -18.59 -24.22 -12.19
CA ILE A 539 -19.08 -22.92 -11.69
C ILE A 539 -18.64 -21.81 -12.65
N ILE A 540 -17.43 -21.90 -13.19
CA ILE A 540 -16.82 -20.85 -14.01
C ILE A 540 -17.15 -20.96 -15.50
N TYR A 541 -17.11 -22.18 -16.05
CA TYR A 541 -17.28 -22.44 -17.49
C TYR A 541 -18.66 -23.00 -17.85
N GLY A 542 -19.51 -23.24 -16.86
CA GLY A 542 -20.86 -23.77 -17.01
C GLY A 542 -20.96 -25.29 -16.79
N PRO A 543 -22.19 -25.82 -16.60
CA PRO A 543 -22.42 -27.21 -16.24
C PRO A 543 -21.86 -28.19 -17.28
N ASP A 544 -21.99 -27.85 -18.56
CA ASP A 544 -21.63 -28.69 -19.71
C ASP A 544 -20.18 -28.51 -20.17
N TYR A 545 -19.34 -27.76 -19.44
CA TYR A 545 -18.00 -27.40 -19.93
C TYR A 545 -17.10 -28.62 -20.19
N THR A 546 -17.31 -29.72 -19.47
CA THR A 546 -16.58 -30.98 -19.66
C THR A 546 -16.80 -31.58 -21.05
N ASP A 547 -17.92 -31.29 -21.70
CA ASP A 547 -18.24 -31.73 -23.06
C ASP A 547 -17.60 -30.81 -24.11
N ALA A 548 -17.11 -29.63 -23.69
CA ALA A 548 -16.57 -28.58 -24.55
C ALA A 548 -15.08 -28.26 -24.26
N VAL A 549 -14.38 -29.10 -23.49
CA VAL A 549 -13.00 -28.85 -23.04
C VAL A 549 -12.07 -28.55 -24.21
N GLU A 550 -12.15 -29.33 -25.30
CA GLU A 550 -11.31 -29.13 -26.50
C GLU A 550 -11.48 -27.74 -27.10
N ALA A 551 -12.70 -27.22 -27.16
CA ALA A 551 -12.96 -25.87 -27.65
C ALA A 551 -12.46 -24.78 -26.69
N LEU A 552 -12.37 -25.07 -25.40
CA LEU A 552 -11.89 -24.15 -24.36
C LEU A 552 -10.36 -24.11 -24.23
N ARG A 553 -9.63 -25.10 -24.81
CA ARG A 553 -8.16 -25.16 -24.74
C ARG A 553 -7.46 -23.98 -25.43
N GLY A 554 -8.08 -23.37 -26.44
CA GLY A 554 -7.55 -22.23 -27.19
C GLY A 554 -7.61 -20.86 -26.48
N ARG A 555 -7.73 -20.81 -25.15
CA ARG A 555 -7.87 -19.54 -24.40
C ARG A 555 -6.57 -18.72 -24.37
N PHE A 556 -6.69 -17.40 -24.52
CA PHE A 556 -5.55 -16.49 -24.53
C PHE A 556 -5.21 -15.98 -23.11
N LEU A 557 -4.09 -16.45 -22.55
CA LEU A 557 -3.67 -16.12 -21.17
C LEU A 557 -2.79 -14.87 -21.05
N GLY A 558 -2.21 -14.41 -22.17
CA GLY A 558 -1.14 -13.41 -22.15
C GLY A 558 -1.50 -12.10 -21.44
N LYS A 559 -2.72 -11.58 -21.66
CA LYS A 559 -3.16 -10.33 -21.01
C LYS A 559 -3.30 -10.49 -19.50
N LYS A 560 -3.92 -11.58 -19.03
CA LYS A 560 -4.12 -11.87 -17.60
C LYS A 560 -2.78 -12.07 -16.89
N ARG A 561 -1.85 -12.82 -17.50
CA ARG A 561 -0.49 -13.05 -16.98
C ARG A 561 0.33 -11.77 -16.89
N SER A 562 0.19 -10.86 -17.86
CA SER A 562 0.83 -9.54 -17.82
C SER A 562 0.24 -8.61 -16.75
N LEU A 563 -1.08 -8.63 -16.57
CA LEU A 563 -1.76 -7.88 -15.50
C LEU A 563 -1.29 -8.35 -14.12
N ALA A 564 -1.28 -9.67 -13.87
CA ALA A 564 -0.85 -10.26 -12.61
C ALA A 564 0.57 -9.80 -12.21
N LEU A 565 1.53 -9.81 -13.14
CA LEU A 565 2.89 -9.35 -12.89
C LEU A 565 2.97 -7.85 -12.56
N ARG A 566 2.25 -7.01 -13.34
CA ARG A 566 2.25 -5.55 -13.13
C ARG A 566 1.61 -5.17 -11.80
N GLU A 567 0.44 -5.74 -11.51
CA GLU A 567 -0.29 -5.49 -10.27
C GLU A 567 0.49 -6.02 -9.07
N HIS A 568 1.15 -7.17 -9.18
CA HIS A 568 1.97 -7.69 -8.09
C HIS A 568 3.17 -6.78 -7.79
N ALA A 569 3.86 -6.29 -8.84
CA ALA A 569 4.96 -5.34 -8.66
C ALA A 569 4.50 -4.02 -8.01
N LEU A 570 3.31 -3.53 -8.36
CA LEU A 570 2.70 -2.36 -7.72
C LEU A 570 2.33 -2.64 -6.26
N GLY A 571 1.72 -3.80 -5.97
CA GLY A 571 1.40 -4.21 -4.61
C GLY A 571 2.63 -4.29 -3.71
N LEU A 572 3.72 -4.90 -4.19
CA LEU A 572 4.99 -4.94 -3.46
C LEU A 572 5.61 -3.54 -3.27
N GLU A 573 5.52 -2.68 -4.28
CA GLU A 573 5.99 -1.29 -4.17
C GLU A 573 5.19 -0.49 -3.13
N ALA A 574 3.86 -0.68 -3.05
CA ALA A 574 3.04 -0.07 -2.01
C ALA A 574 3.49 -0.51 -0.60
N LEU A 575 3.72 -1.81 -0.41
CA LEU A 575 4.16 -2.39 0.86
C LEU A 575 5.57 -1.93 1.25
N ALA A 576 6.50 -1.81 0.29
CA ALA A 576 7.84 -1.28 0.54
C ALA A 576 7.81 0.18 0.98
N ARG A 577 7.06 1.02 0.26
CA ARG A 577 6.87 2.44 0.62
C ARG A 577 6.19 2.59 1.98
N LEU A 578 5.23 1.72 2.27
CA LEU A 578 4.62 1.63 3.59
C LEU A 578 5.73 1.33 4.61
N ALA A 579 6.39 0.18 4.54
CA ALA A 579 7.42 -0.26 5.49
C ALA A 579 8.52 0.80 5.75
N GLU A 580 8.94 1.56 4.73
CA GLU A 580 9.95 2.63 4.83
C GLU A 580 9.42 3.96 5.43
N GLY A 581 8.13 4.03 5.75
CA GLY A 581 7.47 5.21 6.31
C GLY A 581 7.29 6.35 5.30
N GLU A 582 7.23 6.05 3.99
CA GLU A 582 6.94 7.07 2.98
C GLU A 582 5.56 7.72 3.23
N PRO A 583 5.36 8.99 2.82
CA PRO A 583 4.06 9.66 2.95
C PRO A 583 2.92 8.88 2.29
N LEU A 584 1.71 8.98 2.84
CA LEU A 584 0.55 8.19 2.39
C LEU A 584 0.28 8.29 0.88
N TRP A 585 0.40 9.46 0.26
CA TRP A 585 0.21 9.61 -1.18
C TRP A 585 1.20 8.80 -2.03
N ARG A 586 2.42 8.56 -1.52
CA ARG A 586 3.42 7.68 -2.16
C ARG A 586 3.00 6.22 -2.07
N VAL A 587 2.38 5.81 -0.96
CA VAL A 587 1.80 4.47 -0.80
C VAL A 587 0.57 4.30 -1.70
N HIS A 588 -0.27 5.34 -1.81
CA HIS A 588 -1.48 5.30 -2.63
C HIS A 588 -1.23 5.29 -4.13
N GLU A 589 -0.15 5.89 -4.62
CA GLU A 589 0.20 5.88 -6.04
C GLU A 589 0.18 4.45 -6.66
N PRO A 590 0.91 3.46 -6.13
CA PRO A 590 0.84 2.08 -6.63
C PRO A 590 -0.48 1.37 -6.29
N VAL A 591 -1.10 1.64 -5.13
CA VAL A 591 -2.41 1.07 -4.77
C VAL A 591 -3.48 1.43 -5.80
N PHE A 592 -3.51 2.70 -6.22
CA PHE A 592 -4.44 3.19 -7.23
C PHE A 592 -4.12 2.69 -8.62
N ALA A 593 -2.84 2.51 -8.92
CA ALA A 593 -2.42 1.86 -10.13
C ALA A 593 -2.96 0.42 -10.22
N VAL A 594 -2.94 -0.37 -9.14
CA VAL A 594 -3.55 -1.73 -9.13
C VAL A 594 -5.03 -1.65 -9.48
N LEU A 595 -5.79 -0.78 -8.81
CA LEU A 595 -7.22 -0.63 -9.06
C LEU A 595 -7.53 -0.18 -10.49
N ALA A 596 -6.70 0.71 -11.04
CA ALA A 596 -6.81 1.16 -12.43
C ALA A 596 -6.51 0.02 -13.43
N LEU A 597 -5.55 -0.86 -13.13
CA LEU A 597 -5.27 -2.01 -13.98
C LEU A 597 -6.41 -3.04 -13.97
N GLU A 598 -7.09 -3.20 -12.85
CA GLU A 598 -8.27 -4.08 -12.72
C GLU A 598 -9.47 -3.63 -13.58
N SER A 599 -9.51 -2.37 -14.04
CA SER A 599 -10.54 -1.94 -15.01
C SER A 599 -10.20 -2.32 -16.46
N GLU A 600 -9.02 -2.89 -16.74
CA GLU A 600 -8.70 -3.39 -18.07
C GLU A 600 -9.54 -4.65 -18.41
N PRO A 601 -10.25 -4.68 -19.55
CA PRO A 601 -11.11 -5.81 -19.87
C PRO A 601 -10.30 -7.09 -20.11
N VAL A 602 -10.57 -8.14 -19.34
CA VAL A 602 -9.96 -9.47 -19.47
C VAL A 602 -11.05 -10.53 -19.37
N ASP A 603 -10.80 -11.72 -19.89
CA ASP A 603 -11.74 -12.84 -19.76
C ASP A 603 -11.98 -13.14 -18.26
N PRO A 604 -13.22 -12.97 -17.76
CA PRO A 604 -13.53 -13.11 -16.33
C PRO A 604 -13.44 -14.55 -15.82
N ARG A 605 -13.35 -15.54 -16.73
CA ARG A 605 -13.19 -16.96 -16.38
C ARG A 605 -11.75 -17.30 -15.97
N LEU A 606 -10.80 -16.44 -16.32
CA LEU A 606 -9.37 -16.67 -16.12
C LEU A 606 -8.92 -16.47 -14.69
#